data_AF-A0AAD2HA40-F1
#
_entry.id   AF-A0AAD2HA40-F1
#
_cell.length_a   1.000
_cell.length_b   1.000
_cell.length_c   1.000
_cell.angle_alpha   90.00
_cell.angle_beta   90.00
_cell.angle_gamma   90.00
#
_symmetry.space_group_name_H-M   'P 1'
#
loop_
_entity.id
_entity.type
_entity.pdbx_description
1 polymer ?
#
loop_
_entity_poly.entity_id
_entity_poly.type
_entity_poly.pdbx_seq_one_letter_code
_entity_poly.pdbx_strand_id
1 'polypeptide(L)'
;TRHAPMLRPHLRPNFRSLANNTFTHTRSITRLPLKRNALTGRIRTIYTYPSRPASLGARIWFRPDGTPRSKLKGIAIATLFGAALYSTWTTLLLLEDLAYENALMSALIHIQRVDYELFPGGRAHDFSTELNADGSDDVDGLADPRVAVEYFASLCEYMQVEEGLPQDALETFFDNVVSVVKDANAAQLQYDPAASAEDVPLPARIHVLVRTAARAVHKILAKGRTHDPVELAAAIIIVLDTALLAVLAVMEEAREEMHIEGEEAEAEAGRALREKMRSLREQLETREKERDGSRDEEKGKGKGTGGAEKFEVLG
;
A
#
# COMPACT_ATOMS: atom_id res chain seq x y z
N THR A 1 24.10 -1.34 -7.92
CA THR A 1 24.65 -2.04 -6.73
C THR A 1 23.50 -2.43 -5.83
N ARG A 2 23.48 -3.68 -5.38
CA ARG A 2 22.33 -4.39 -4.81
C ARG A 2 21.84 -3.78 -3.49
N HIS A 3 20.56 -3.40 -3.42
CA HIS A 3 19.85 -3.26 -2.14
C HIS A 3 18.62 -4.17 -2.16
N ALA A 4 18.55 -5.00 -1.13
CA ALA A 4 17.49 -5.99 -0.90
C ALA A 4 16.28 -5.33 -0.23
N PRO A 5 15.05 -5.75 -0.52
CA PRO A 5 13.88 -5.25 0.19
C PRO A 5 13.84 -5.80 1.64
N MET A 6 13.68 -4.88 2.59
CA MET A 6 13.46 -5.13 4.01
C MET A 6 12.05 -5.71 4.20
N LEU A 7 11.98 -7.03 4.35
CA LEU A 7 10.78 -7.71 4.83
C LEU A 7 10.59 -7.42 6.32
N ARG A 8 9.46 -6.83 6.69
CA ARG A 8 9.04 -6.69 8.10
C ARG A 8 8.98 -8.07 8.78
N PRO A 9 9.54 -8.23 9.99
CA PRO A 9 9.32 -9.43 10.76
C PRO A 9 7.97 -9.28 11.44
N HIS A 10 7.08 -10.27 11.36
CA HIS A 10 6.26 -10.80 12.45
C HIS A 10 5.27 -11.82 11.86
N LEU A 11 5.03 -12.89 12.63
CA LEU A 11 4.25 -14.08 12.28
C LEU A 11 4.95 -15.06 11.31
N ARG A 12 6.09 -15.62 11.76
CA ARG A 12 6.45 -16.98 11.36
C ARG A 12 5.58 -17.97 12.14
N PRO A 13 4.63 -18.69 11.53
CA PRO A 13 4.14 -19.92 12.12
C PRO A 13 5.32 -20.89 12.27
N ASN A 14 5.58 -21.33 13.50
CA ASN A 14 6.57 -22.35 13.83
C ASN A 14 6.14 -23.71 13.24
N PHE A 15 6.35 -23.91 11.94
CA PHE A 15 6.16 -25.20 11.26
C PHE A 15 7.24 -26.24 11.58
N ARG A 16 8.17 -25.94 12.50
CA ARG A 16 9.25 -26.85 12.89
C ARG A 16 8.80 -28.04 13.73
N SER A 17 7.55 -28.13 14.20
CA SER A 17 7.11 -29.26 15.03
C SER A 17 6.46 -30.42 14.27
N LEU A 18 6.13 -30.29 12.97
CA LEU A 18 5.47 -31.35 12.21
C LEU A 18 6.41 -32.23 11.37
N ALA A 19 7.68 -31.87 11.24
CA ALA A 19 8.67 -32.64 10.46
C ALA A 19 9.44 -33.71 11.27
N ASN A 20 9.29 -33.76 12.60
CA ASN A 20 10.14 -34.59 13.46
C ASN A 20 9.54 -35.94 13.90
N ASN A 21 8.32 -36.31 13.51
CA ASN A 21 7.69 -37.54 14.01
C ASN A 21 7.50 -38.69 13.03
N THR A 22 8.09 -38.64 11.84
CA THR A 22 8.05 -39.78 10.92
C THR A 22 9.38 -39.98 10.22
N PHE A 23 10.42 -40.44 10.93
CA PHE A 23 11.44 -41.36 10.38
C PHE A 23 12.50 -41.82 11.40
N THR A 24 12.16 -42.00 12.69
CA THR A 24 13.05 -42.71 13.62
C THR A 24 12.71 -44.20 13.65
N HIS A 25 13.06 -44.91 12.57
CA HIS A 25 13.28 -46.35 12.66
C HIS A 25 14.76 -46.65 12.43
N THR A 26 15.49 -46.60 13.54
CA THR A 26 16.53 -47.56 13.93
C THR A 26 17.31 -48.21 12.78
N ARG A 27 18.48 -47.64 12.46
CA ARG A 27 19.62 -48.41 11.93
C ARG A 27 20.75 -48.36 12.94
N SER A 28 20.69 -49.24 13.94
CA SER A 28 21.87 -49.68 14.67
C SER A 28 22.76 -50.46 13.70
N ILE A 29 23.76 -49.78 13.15
CA ILE A 29 24.81 -50.41 12.33
C ILE A 29 25.73 -51.15 13.31
N THR A 30 25.40 -52.40 13.61
CA THR A 30 26.35 -53.36 14.19
C THR A 30 27.40 -53.67 13.12
N ARG A 31 28.58 -53.04 13.25
CA ARG A 31 29.78 -53.39 12.47
C ARG A 31 30.30 -54.74 12.97
N LEU A 32 30.10 -55.81 12.19
CA LEU A 32 30.83 -57.06 12.35
C LEU A 32 32.01 -57.09 11.37
N PRO A 33 33.24 -57.40 11.82
CA PRO A 33 34.37 -57.59 10.93
C PRO A 33 34.35 -59.03 10.40
N LEU A 34 33.90 -59.21 9.16
CA LEU A 34 33.99 -60.52 8.49
C LEU A 34 35.22 -60.56 7.59
N LYS A 35 36.09 -61.50 7.94
CA LYS A 35 37.36 -61.86 7.30
C LYS A 35 37.19 -62.07 5.79
N ARG A 36 38.14 -61.48 5.05
CA ARG A 36 38.54 -61.84 3.69
C ARG A 36 38.77 -63.36 3.61
N ASN A 37 37.90 -64.07 2.92
CA ASN A 37 38.26 -65.29 2.21
C ASN A 37 37.76 -65.17 0.78
N ALA A 38 38.71 -65.09 -0.13
CA ALA A 38 38.51 -65.20 -1.55
C ALA A 38 38.06 -66.62 -1.87
N LEU A 39 36.89 -66.77 -2.49
CA LEU A 39 36.55 -67.87 -3.40
C LEU A 39 35.28 -67.49 -4.15
N THR A 40 35.46 -67.37 -5.46
CA THR A 40 34.51 -67.30 -6.56
C THR A 40 33.10 -67.84 -6.25
N GLY A 41 32.22 -66.95 -5.83
CA GLY A 41 30.78 -67.18 -5.75
C GLY A 41 30.11 -65.83 -5.81
N ARG A 42 29.33 -65.58 -6.86
CA ARG A 42 28.59 -64.32 -7.05
C ARG A 42 27.50 -64.27 -5.97
N ILE A 43 27.84 -63.81 -4.78
CA ILE A 43 26.90 -63.59 -3.68
C ILE A 43 25.92 -62.53 -4.19
N ARG A 44 24.74 -62.98 -4.64
CA ARG A 44 23.59 -62.11 -4.81
C ARG A 44 23.28 -61.61 -3.41
N THR A 45 23.71 -60.41 -3.09
CA THR A 45 23.20 -59.66 -1.94
C THR A 45 21.68 -59.61 -2.10
N ILE A 46 20.97 -60.47 -1.37
CA ILE A 46 19.53 -60.43 -1.26
C ILE A 46 19.25 -59.16 -0.46
N TYR A 47 19.06 -58.05 -1.17
CA TYR A 47 18.55 -56.83 -0.55
C TYR A 47 17.12 -57.13 -0.10
N THR A 48 16.96 -57.48 1.17
CA THR A 48 15.67 -57.51 1.84
C THR A 48 15.21 -56.07 1.98
N TYR A 49 14.47 -55.59 0.99
CA TYR A 49 13.78 -54.31 1.08
C TYR A 49 12.75 -54.39 2.22
N PRO A 50 12.65 -53.35 3.07
CA PRO A 50 11.62 -53.32 4.10
C PRO A 50 10.25 -53.49 3.44
N SER A 51 9.43 -54.37 4.01
CA SER A 51 8.06 -54.61 3.57
C SER A 51 7.29 -53.28 3.59
N ARG A 52 6.90 -52.82 2.40
CA ARG A 52 6.10 -51.60 2.22
C ARG A 52 4.85 -51.63 3.12
N PRO A 53 4.43 -50.46 3.65
CA PRO A 53 3.22 -50.37 4.45
C PRO A 53 2.02 -50.89 3.66
N ALA A 54 1.14 -51.67 4.30
CA ALA A 54 -0.01 -52.31 3.67
C ALA A 54 -1.15 -51.33 3.34
N SER A 55 -0.83 -50.13 2.87
CA SER A 55 -1.81 -49.15 2.41
C SER A 55 -2.10 -49.33 0.92
N LEU A 56 -3.36 -49.12 0.53
CA LEU A 56 -3.77 -49.12 -0.88
C LEU A 56 -2.96 -48.12 -1.71
N GLY A 57 -2.64 -46.96 -1.13
CA GLY A 57 -1.74 -45.99 -1.75
C GLY A 57 -0.36 -46.58 -2.05
N ALA A 58 0.30 -47.25 -1.10
CA ALA A 58 1.61 -47.82 -1.34
C ALA A 58 1.63 -48.86 -2.48
N ARG A 59 0.54 -49.63 -2.65
CA ARG A 59 0.35 -50.58 -3.75
C ARG A 59 0.19 -49.90 -5.12
N ILE A 60 -0.50 -48.76 -5.17
CA ILE A 60 -0.76 -48.02 -6.43
C ILE A 60 0.49 -47.21 -6.86
N TRP A 61 1.22 -46.65 -5.90
CA TRP A 61 2.29 -45.68 -6.14
C TRP A 61 3.70 -46.30 -6.24
N PHE A 62 3.98 -47.38 -5.51
CA PHE A 62 5.33 -47.95 -5.38
C PHE A 62 5.43 -49.39 -5.87
N ARG A 63 6.58 -49.73 -6.46
CA ARG A 63 6.97 -51.12 -6.81
C ARG A 63 7.20 -51.95 -5.55
N PRO A 64 7.24 -53.30 -5.66
CA PRO A 64 7.74 -54.20 -4.61
C PRO A 64 9.03 -53.74 -3.96
N ASP A 65 9.89 -53.16 -4.77
CA ASP A 65 11.23 -52.74 -4.42
C ASP A 65 11.26 -51.37 -3.69
N GLY A 66 10.09 -50.82 -3.35
CA GLY A 66 9.94 -49.50 -2.71
C GLY A 66 10.20 -48.31 -3.63
N THR A 67 10.64 -48.55 -4.87
CA THR A 67 10.87 -47.48 -5.86
C THR A 67 9.54 -46.99 -6.45
N PRO A 68 9.38 -45.69 -6.71
CA PRO A 68 8.17 -45.17 -7.35
C PRO A 68 7.97 -45.82 -8.72
N ARG A 69 6.74 -46.21 -9.04
CA ARG A 69 6.46 -47.04 -10.24
C ARG A 69 6.75 -46.31 -11.56
N SER A 70 6.72 -44.97 -11.55
CA SER A 70 6.94 -44.09 -12.69
C SER A 70 7.55 -42.75 -12.23
N LYS A 71 8.63 -42.30 -12.88
CA LYS A 71 9.21 -40.96 -12.68
C LYS A 71 8.22 -39.85 -13.09
N LEU A 72 7.38 -40.13 -14.10
CA LEU A 72 6.37 -39.20 -14.62
C LEU A 72 5.32 -38.83 -13.57
N LYS A 73 4.97 -39.77 -12.67
CA LYS A 73 4.01 -39.53 -11.60
C LYS A 73 4.52 -38.53 -10.56
N GLY A 74 5.81 -38.56 -10.25
CA GLY A 74 6.43 -37.58 -9.36
C GLY A 74 6.40 -36.17 -9.95
N ILE A 75 6.67 -36.07 -11.26
CA ILE A 75 6.53 -34.82 -12.01
C ILE A 75 5.08 -34.33 -11.95
N ALA A 76 4.09 -35.20 -12.22
CA ALA A 76 2.68 -34.82 -12.16
C ALA A 76 2.24 -34.30 -10.77
N ILE A 77 2.69 -34.93 -9.68
CA ILE A 77 2.42 -34.41 -8.33
C ILE A 77 3.12 -33.07 -8.12
N ALA A 78 4.39 -32.96 -8.49
CA ALA A 78 5.16 -31.73 -8.33
C ALA A 78 4.53 -30.58 -9.14
N THR A 79 4.02 -30.84 -10.34
CA THR A 79 3.32 -29.84 -11.16
C THR A 79 1.99 -29.45 -10.55
N LEU A 80 1.22 -30.40 -10.00
CA LEU A 80 -0.04 -30.09 -9.31
C LEU A 80 0.21 -29.24 -8.06
N PHE A 81 1.23 -29.60 -7.28
CA PHE A 81 1.62 -28.86 -6.08
C PHE A 81 2.15 -27.47 -6.44
N GLY A 82 2.98 -27.36 -7.48
CA GLY A 82 3.48 -26.09 -7.99
C GLY A 82 2.36 -25.19 -8.51
N ALA A 83 1.40 -25.75 -9.26
CA ALA A 83 0.23 -25.01 -9.74
C ALA A 83 -0.65 -24.53 -8.58
N ALA A 84 -0.86 -25.37 -7.56
CA ALA A 84 -1.60 -24.98 -6.36
C ALA A 84 -0.89 -23.85 -5.60
N LEU A 85 0.42 -23.96 -5.37
CA LEU A 85 1.21 -22.90 -4.72
C LEU A 85 1.21 -21.60 -5.51
N TYR A 86 1.36 -21.68 -6.83
CA TYR A 86 1.28 -20.52 -7.71
C TYR A 86 -0.10 -19.86 -7.64
N SER A 87 -1.18 -20.65 -7.70
CA SER A 87 -2.55 -20.14 -7.55
C SER A 87 -2.80 -19.50 -6.18
N THR A 88 -2.27 -20.07 -5.09
CA THR A 88 -2.36 -19.43 -3.76
C THR A 88 -1.56 -18.14 -3.70
N TRP A 89 -0.41 -18.06 -4.38
CA TRP A 89 0.38 -16.84 -4.45
C TRP A 89 -0.35 -15.74 -5.23
N THR A 90 -0.90 -16.05 -6.40
CA THR A 90 -1.65 -15.07 -7.20
C THR A 90 -2.91 -14.60 -6.50
N THR A 91 -3.60 -15.48 -5.77
CA THR A 91 -4.77 -15.08 -4.98
C THR A 91 -4.41 -14.17 -3.82
N LEU A 92 -3.24 -14.35 -3.18
CA LEU A 92 -2.75 -13.43 -2.16
C LEU A 92 -2.46 -12.04 -2.74
N LEU A 93 -1.83 -11.95 -3.92
CA LEU A 93 -1.60 -10.68 -4.60
C LEU A 93 -2.92 -9.96 -4.94
N LEU A 94 -3.88 -10.68 -5.50
CA LEU A 94 -5.21 -10.12 -5.79
C LEU A 94 -5.93 -9.63 -4.54
N LEU A 95 -5.74 -10.32 -3.40
CA LEU A 95 -6.36 -9.94 -2.14
C LEU A 95 -5.74 -8.67 -1.57
N GLU A 96 -4.43 -8.47 -1.75
CA GLU A 96 -3.73 -7.24 -1.40
C GLU A 96 -4.20 -6.06 -2.26
N ASP A 97 -4.32 -6.24 -3.58
CA ASP A 97 -4.80 -5.21 -4.50
C ASP A 97 -6.25 -4.81 -4.17
N LEU A 98 -7.13 -5.79 -3.93
CA LEU A 98 -8.52 -5.54 -3.52
C LEU A 98 -8.61 -4.85 -2.16
N ALA A 99 -7.72 -5.17 -1.21
CA ALA A 99 -7.69 -4.50 0.09
C ALA A 99 -7.29 -3.02 -0.08
N TYR A 100 -6.30 -2.75 -0.94
CA TYR A 100 -5.86 -1.40 -1.27
C TYR A 100 -6.94 -0.58 -1.99
N GLU A 101 -7.61 -1.15 -3.00
CA GLU A 101 -8.71 -0.47 -3.68
C GLU A 101 -9.89 -0.18 -2.74
N ASN A 102 -10.21 -1.13 -1.85
CA ASN A 102 -11.28 -0.95 -0.87
C ASN A 102 -10.93 0.14 0.18
N ALA A 103 -9.67 0.21 0.59
CA ALA A 103 -9.14 1.30 1.41
C ALA A 103 -9.35 2.67 0.72
N LEU A 104 -8.87 2.83 -0.52
CA LEU A 104 -9.07 4.05 -1.31
C LEU A 104 -10.54 4.44 -1.46
N MET A 105 -11.42 3.46 -1.71
CA MET A 105 -12.86 3.71 -1.80
C MET A 105 -13.47 4.13 -0.46
N SER A 106 -13.03 3.54 0.65
CA SER A 106 -13.45 3.93 2.00
C SER A 106 -13.02 5.37 2.31
N ALA A 107 -11.78 5.73 1.97
CA ALA A 107 -11.27 7.09 2.10
C ALA A 107 -12.11 8.08 1.28
N LEU A 108 -12.41 7.75 0.02
CA LEU A 108 -13.24 8.58 -0.84
C LEU A 108 -14.65 8.79 -0.27
N ILE A 109 -15.29 7.73 0.24
CA ILE A 109 -16.62 7.81 0.86
C ILE A 109 -16.57 8.70 2.11
N HIS A 110 -15.54 8.55 2.95
CA HIS A 110 -15.33 9.41 4.12
C HIS A 110 -15.20 10.89 3.71
N ILE A 111 -14.33 11.18 2.75
CA ILE A 111 -14.12 12.53 2.23
C ILE A 111 -15.41 13.13 1.65
N GLN A 112 -16.15 12.35 0.85
CA GLN A 112 -17.44 12.79 0.30
C GLN A 112 -18.47 13.06 1.38
N ARG A 113 -18.48 12.25 2.45
CA ARG A 113 -19.34 12.46 3.60
C ARG A 113 -19.00 13.75 4.33
N VAL A 114 -17.72 14.00 4.61
CA VAL A 114 -17.24 15.22 5.27
C VAL A 114 -17.57 16.46 4.44
N ASP A 115 -17.35 16.41 3.12
CA ASP A 115 -17.72 17.49 2.19
C ASP A 115 -19.25 17.74 2.20
N TYR A 116 -20.05 16.68 2.23
CA TYR A 116 -21.52 16.82 2.30
C TYR A 116 -22.03 17.37 3.64
N GLU A 117 -21.43 16.97 4.76
CA GLU A 117 -21.81 17.43 6.10
C GLU A 117 -21.51 18.91 6.32
N LEU A 118 -20.37 19.40 5.80
CA LEU A 118 -20.00 20.81 5.92
C LEU A 118 -20.70 21.72 4.90
N PHE A 119 -21.03 21.18 3.72
CA PHE A 119 -21.75 21.90 2.67
C PHE A 119 -23.14 21.26 2.43
N PRO A 120 -24.05 21.28 3.42
CA PRO A 120 -25.37 20.66 3.34
C PRO A 120 -26.29 21.49 2.44
N GLY A 121 -26.10 21.34 1.13
CA GLY A 121 -26.84 22.08 0.11
C GLY A 121 -27.25 21.23 -1.09
N GLY A 122 -26.55 20.12 -1.37
CA GLY A 122 -26.86 19.18 -2.47
C GLY A 122 -26.81 19.77 -3.89
N ARG A 123 -26.94 21.08 -4.02
CA ARG A 123 -26.34 21.86 -5.10
C ARG A 123 -24.85 21.75 -4.82
N ALA A 124 -24.11 21.25 -5.79
CA ALA A 124 -22.79 21.80 -5.99
C ALA A 124 -22.98 23.31 -5.93
N HIS A 125 -22.71 23.93 -4.77
CA HIS A 125 -22.20 25.29 -4.76
C HIS A 125 -20.86 25.09 -5.43
N ASP A 126 -20.94 25.04 -6.76
CA ASP A 126 -19.85 25.16 -7.66
C ASP A 126 -19.01 26.30 -7.08
N PHE A 127 -17.89 25.96 -6.45
CA PHE A 127 -16.79 26.90 -6.28
C PHE A 127 -16.38 27.48 -7.65
N SER A 128 -16.93 26.96 -8.77
CA SER A 128 -16.78 27.43 -10.15
C SER A 128 -17.83 28.40 -10.70
N THR A 129 -19.08 28.53 -10.18
CA THR A 129 -20.12 29.37 -10.84
C THR A 129 -20.39 30.74 -10.24
N GLU A 130 -19.72 31.11 -9.15
CA GLU A 130 -19.61 32.52 -8.77
C GLU A 130 -18.14 32.94 -8.69
N LEU A 131 -17.41 32.68 -9.78
CA LEU A 131 -16.55 33.74 -10.28
C LEU A 131 -17.52 34.87 -10.64
N ASN A 132 -17.84 35.72 -9.65
CA ASN A 132 -18.53 36.96 -9.91
C ASN A 132 -17.80 37.62 -11.10
N ALA A 133 -18.51 38.30 -12.00
CA ALA A 133 -17.86 39.03 -13.10
C ALA A 133 -16.80 40.05 -12.63
N ASP A 134 -16.70 40.27 -11.31
CA ASP A 134 -15.73 41.07 -10.57
C ASP A 134 -14.44 40.32 -10.17
N GLY A 135 -14.35 39.00 -10.38
CA GLY A 135 -13.15 38.22 -10.05
C GLY A 135 -12.87 38.06 -8.55
N SER A 136 -13.81 38.41 -7.66
CA SER A 136 -13.70 38.17 -6.22
C SER A 136 -14.18 36.75 -5.86
N ASP A 137 -13.22 35.89 -5.50
CA ASP A 137 -13.42 34.54 -4.95
C ASP A 137 -13.97 34.60 -3.51
N ASP A 138 -15.11 35.26 -3.28
CA ASP A 138 -15.62 35.59 -1.93
C ASP A 138 -16.78 34.71 -1.43
N VAL A 139 -17.14 33.63 -2.14
CA VAL A 139 -18.11 32.64 -1.63
C VAL A 139 -17.36 31.52 -0.90
N ASP A 140 -16.74 31.82 0.23
CA ASP A 140 -16.03 30.81 1.02
C ASP A 140 -16.57 30.71 2.44
N GLY A 141 -17.34 29.63 2.70
CA GLY A 141 -17.51 29.11 4.06
C GLY A 141 -16.18 28.75 4.74
N LEU A 142 -15.07 28.78 3.99
CA LEU A 142 -13.68 28.59 4.42
C LEU A 142 -12.94 29.91 4.69
N ALA A 143 -13.64 31.06 4.72
CA ALA A 143 -13.01 32.34 5.06
C ALA A 143 -12.64 32.43 6.55
N ASP A 144 -13.38 31.75 7.43
CA ASP A 144 -13.01 31.60 8.83
C ASP A 144 -11.88 30.55 8.94
N PRO A 145 -10.69 30.92 9.44
CA PRO A 145 -9.59 29.98 9.60
C PRO A 145 -9.90 28.80 10.50
N ARG A 146 -10.76 28.97 11.51
CA ARG A 146 -11.14 27.87 12.41
C ARG A 146 -11.93 26.82 11.65
N VAL A 147 -12.94 27.26 10.90
CA VAL A 147 -13.77 26.38 10.07
C VAL A 147 -12.93 25.68 9.00
N ALA A 148 -11.96 26.38 8.40
CA ALA A 148 -11.06 25.78 7.41
C ALA A 148 -10.16 24.69 8.02
N VAL A 149 -9.59 24.93 9.21
CA VAL A 149 -8.75 23.94 9.90
C VAL A 149 -9.58 22.76 10.40
N GLU A 150 -10.76 23.00 10.97
CA GLU A 150 -11.67 21.94 11.40
C GLU A 150 -12.10 21.06 10.21
N TYR A 151 -12.47 21.66 9.07
CA TYR A 151 -12.80 20.92 7.86
C TYR A 151 -11.64 20.04 7.39
N PHE A 152 -10.44 20.62 7.30
CA PHE A 152 -9.26 19.92 6.86
C PHE A 152 -8.84 18.82 7.83
N ALA A 153 -9.00 19.03 9.14
CA ALA A 153 -8.80 18.01 10.14
C ALA A 153 -9.75 16.82 9.93
N SER A 154 -11.05 17.08 9.69
CA SER A 154 -12.03 16.04 9.36
C SER A 154 -11.71 15.31 8.05
N LEU A 155 -11.19 16.03 7.04
CA LEU A 155 -10.70 15.41 5.81
C LEU A 155 -9.48 14.52 6.07
N CYS A 156 -8.62 14.87 7.02
CA CYS A 156 -7.43 14.08 7.36
C CYS A 156 -7.72 12.89 8.29
N GLU A 157 -8.89 12.83 8.91
CA GLU A 157 -9.28 11.78 9.87
C GLU A 157 -9.21 10.37 9.26
N TYR A 158 -9.47 10.20 7.94
CA TYR A 158 -9.35 8.87 7.31
C TYR A 158 -7.91 8.31 7.42
N MET A 159 -6.89 9.17 7.44
CA MET A 159 -5.49 8.73 7.54
C MET A 159 -5.20 8.04 8.87
N GLN A 160 -5.94 8.37 9.93
CA GLN A 160 -5.78 7.68 11.23
C GLN A 160 -6.17 6.20 11.14
N VAL A 161 -7.28 5.91 10.45
CA VAL A 161 -7.88 4.57 10.41
C VAL A 161 -7.02 3.60 9.63
N GLU A 162 -6.48 4.02 8.49
CA GLU A 162 -5.73 3.12 7.60
C GLU A 162 -4.28 2.92 8.04
N GLU A 163 -3.65 3.98 8.54
CA GLU A 163 -2.22 3.94 8.79
C GLU A 163 -1.84 3.47 10.19
N GLY A 164 -2.81 3.36 11.11
CA GLY A 164 -2.53 3.04 12.51
C GLY A 164 -1.71 4.13 13.19
N LEU A 165 -1.99 5.39 12.89
CA LEU A 165 -1.52 6.49 13.73
C LEU A 165 -2.14 6.35 15.14
N PRO A 166 -1.45 6.78 16.20
CA PRO A 166 -2.08 6.95 17.50
C PRO A 166 -3.32 7.84 17.35
N GLN A 167 -4.46 7.44 17.93
CA GLN A 167 -5.74 8.16 17.80
C GLN A 167 -5.60 9.65 18.17
N ASP A 168 -4.77 9.94 19.16
CA ASP A 168 -4.64 11.29 19.71
C ASP A 168 -3.62 12.15 18.94
N ALA A 169 -2.81 11.56 18.04
CA ALA A 169 -1.70 12.27 17.41
C ALA A 169 -2.18 13.34 16.40
N LEU A 170 -3.19 12.99 15.59
CA LEU A 170 -3.75 13.94 14.61
C LEU A 170 -4.56 15.03 15.33
N GLU A 171 -5.32 14.66 16.36
CA GLU A 171 -6.12 15.59 17.17
C GLU A 171 -5.21 16.61 17.86
N THR A 172 -4.16 16.15 18.54
CA THR A 172 -3.16 17.02 19.18
C THR A 172 -2.47 17.93 18.15
N PHE A 173 -2.12 17.40 16.98
CA PHE A 173 -1.53 18.20 15.91
C PHE A 173 -2.48 19.31 15.44
N PHE A 174 -3.74 18.99 15.17
CA PHE A 174 -4.71 19.99 14.72
C PHE A 174 -5.12 20.97 15.83
N ASP A 175 -5.13 20.56 17.10
CA ASP A 175 -5.30 21.47 18.23
C ASP A 175 -4.18 22.51 18.30
N ASN A 176 -2.93 22.09 18.05
CA ASN A 176 -1.79 22.99 17.94
C ASN A 176 -1.89 23.92 16.73
N VAL A 177 -2.36 23.42 15.58
CA VAL A 177 -2.61 24.27 14.40
C VAL A 177 -3.71 25.31 14.70
N VAL A 178 -4.80 24.87 15.32
CA VAL A 178 -5.91 25.74 15.71
C VAL A 178 -5.45 26.79 16.73
N SER A 179 -4.61 26.44 17.71
CA SER A 179 -4.11 27.41 18.69
C SER A 179 -3.27 28.51 18.03
N VAL A 180 -2.35 28.14 17.12
CA VAL A 180 -1.55 29.10 16.33
C VAL A 180 -2.43 29.99 15.46
N VAL A 181 -3.49 29.42 14.86
CA VAL A 181 -4.41 30.15 13.98
C VAL A 181 -5.38 31.04 14.77
N LYS A 182 -5.78 30.65 15.99
CA LYS A 182 -6.72 31.39 16.86
C LYS A 182 -6.21 32.77 17.26
N ASP A 183 -4.91 32.92 17.40
CA ASP A 183 -4.27 34.17 17.85
C ASP A 183 -4.12 35.20 16.72
N ALA A 184 -4.41 34.81 15.47
CA ALA A 184 -4.39 35.72 14.34
C ALA A 184 -5.66 36.56 14.25
N ASN A 185 -5.48 37.89 14.20
CA ASN A 185 -6.59 38.79 13.93
C ASN A 185 -7.06 38.63 12.47
N ALA A 186 -8.37 38.71 12.22
CA ALA A 186 -8.96 38.70 10.87
C ALA A 186 -8.30 39.70 9.89
N ALA A 187 -7.76 40.81 10.41
CA ALA A 187 -7.02 41.81 9.63
C ALA A 187 -5.61 41.35 9.18
N GLN A 188 -4.97 40.41 9.88
CA GLN A 188 -3.68 39.82 9.49
C GLN A 188 -3.82 38.69 8.45
N LEU A 189 -5.06 38.22 8.24
CA LEU A 189 -5.38 37.15 7.29
C LEU A 189 -5.68 37.66 5.89
N GLN A 190 -5.63 39.00 5.69
CA GLN A 190 -5.79 39.61 4.38
C GLN A 190 -4.50 39.36 3.58
N TYR A 191 -4.49 38.23 2.88
CA TYR A 191 -3.38 37.77 2.06
C TYR A 191 -3.29 38.59 0.77
N ASP A 192 -2.15 39.26 0.57
CA ASP A 192 -1.78 39.80 -0.74
C ASP A 192 -1.01 38.72 -1.52
N PRO A 193 -1.57 38.17 -2.62
CA PRO A 193 -0.88 37.16 -3.42
C PRO A 193 0.43 37.65 -4.06
N ALA A 194 0.68 38.97 -4.07
CA ALA A 194 1.93 39.55 -4.55
C ALA A 194 3.03 39.65 -3.47
N ALA A 195 2.71 39.40 -2.19
CA ALA A 195 3.69 39.47 -1.10
C ALA A 195 4.69 38.30 -1.19
N SER A 196 5.95 38.57 -0.81
CA SER A 196 6.96 37.52 -0.65
C SER A 196 6.48 36.51 0.40
N ALA A 197 6.72 35.21 0.16
CA ALA A 197 6.30 34.14 1.08
C ALA A 197 6.89 34.30 2.49
N GLU A 198 8.03 35.00 2.62
CA GLU A 198 8.70 35.29 3.90
C GLU A 198 8.01 36.39 4.71
N ASP A 199 7.25 37.29 4.08
CA ASP A 199 6.62 38.43 4.77
C ASP A 199 5.19 38.09 5.28
N VAL A 200 4.68 36.91 4.96
CA VAL A 200 3.32 36.50 5.32
C VAL A 200 3.31 35.95 6.75
N PRO A 201 2.46 36.48 7.66
CA PRO A 201 2.34 35.96 9.01
C PRO A 201 2.08 34.45 9.02
N LEU A 202 2.76 33.72 9.93
CA LEU A 202 2.63 32.25 10.06
C LEU A 202 1.16 31.76 10.06
N PRO A 203 0.24 32.34 10.85
CA PRO A 203 -1.15 31.89 10.84
C PRO A 203 -1.85 32.06 9.49
N ALA A 204 -1.51 33.12 8.74
CA ALA A 204 -2.05 33.36 7.42
C ALA A 204 -1.51 32.35 6.41
N ARG A 205 -0.23 31.97 6.50
CA ARG A 205 0.36 30.90 5.67
C ARG A 205 -0.35 29.56 5.90
N ILE A 206 -0.57 29.17 7.16
CA ILE A 206 -1.29 27.95 7.51
C ILE A 206 -2.72 27.99 6.95
N HIS A 207 -3.44 29.08 7.18
CA HIS A 207 -4.80 29.23 6.67
C HIS A 207 -4.88 29.12 5.15
N VAL A 208 -3.97 29.79 4.43
CA VAL A 208 -3.91 29.71 2.96
C VAL A 208 -3.63 28.30 2.47
N LEU A 209 -2.70 27.58 3.10
CA LEU A 209 -2.40 26.18 2.74
C LEU A 209 -3.62 25.28 2.92
N VAL A 210 -4.25 25.36 4.10
CA VAL A 210 -5.42 24.57 4.45
C VAL A 210 -6.60 24.87 3.53
N ARG A 211 -6.90 26.16 3.30
CA ARG A 211 -7.97 26.59 2.37
C ARG A 211 -7.69 26.16 0.94
N THR A 212 -6.45 26.26 0.47
CA THR A 212 -6.06 25.84 -0.88
C THR A 212 -6.23 24.34 -1.06
N ALA A 213 -5.83 23.54 -0.07
CA ALA A 213 -6.00 22.10 -0.08
C ALA A 213 -7.48 21.71 -0.08
N ALA A 214 -8.27 22.27 0.84
CA ALA A 214 -9.72 22.07 0.92
C ALA A 214 -10.43 22.36 -0.41
N ARG A 215 -10.11 23.51 -1.03
CA ARG A 215 -10.64 23.88 -2.35
C ARG A 215 -10.20 22.92 -3.46
N ALA A 216 -8.94 22.48 -3.43
CA ALA A 216 -8.43 21.52 -4.41
C ALA A 216 -9.17 20.17 -4.31
N VAL A 217 -9.38 19.65 -3.09
CA VAL A 217 -10.16 18.43 -2.84
C VAL A 217 -11.58 18.58 -3.35
N HIS A 218 -12.27 19.67 -2.97
CA HIS A 218 -13.63 19.92 -3.44
C HIS A 218 -13.71 20.02 -4.97
N LYS A 219 -12.75 20.71 -5.61
CA LYS A 219 -12.67 20.82 -7.08
C LYS A 219 -12.46 19.47 -7.75
N ILE A 220 -11.67 18.58 -7.15
CA ILE A 220 -11.47 17.22 -7.64
C ILE A 220 -12.78 16.44 -7.53
N LEU A 221 -13.46 16.47 -6.37
CA LEU A 221 -14.76 15.81 -6.15
C LEU A 221 -15.83 16.31 -7.13
N ALA A 222 -15.93 17.61 -7.33
CA ALA A 222 -16.91 18.23 -8.24
C ALA A 222 -16.71 17.78 -9.69
N LYS A 223 -15.46 17.66 -10.15
CA LYS A 223 -15.11 17.19 -11.50
C LYS A 223 -15.19 15.67 -11.64
N GLY A 224 -15.06 14.94 -10.54
CA GLY A 224 -14.84 13.50 -10.50
C GLY A 224 -16.01 12.61 -10.90
N ARG A 225 -17.21 13.15 -11.20
CA ARG A 225 -18.40 12.33 -11.53
C ARG A 225 -18.22 11.37 -12.70
N THR A 226 -17.28 11.65 -13.60
CA THR A 226 -16.98 10.83 -14.78
C THR A 226 -15.65 10.08 -14.69
N HIS A 227 -14.89 10.26 -13.61
CA HIS A 227 -13.56 9.70 -13.45
C HIS A 227 -13.61 8.37 -12.70
N ASP A 228 -12.59 7.55 -12.89
CA ASP A 228 -12.43 6.31 -12.11
C ASP A 228 -12.31 6.66 -10.62
N PRO A 229 -13.13 6.09 -9.73
CA PRO A 229 -13.14 6.50 -8.33
C PRO A 229 -11.83 6.16 -7.61
N VAL A 230 -11.09 5.13 -8.04
CA VAL A 230 -9.78 4.79 -7.47
C VAL A 230 -8.75 5.86 -7.81
N GLU A 231 -8.69 6.30 -9.07
CA GLU A 231 -7.84 7.42 -9.49
C GLU A 231 -8.22 8.73 -8.78
N LEU A 232 -9.53 8.97 -8.59
CA LEU A 232 -10.04 10.14 -7.87
C LEU A 232 -9.60 10.14 -6.41
N ALA A 233 -9.75 9.00 -5.72
CA ALA A 233 -9.31 8.83 -4.34
C ALA A 233 -7.81 9.07 -4.21
N ALA A 234 -7.00 8.45 -5.07
CA ALA A 234 -5.55 8.64 -5.08
C ALA A 234 -5.16 10.11 -5.27
N ALA A 235 -5.79 10.82 -6.20
CA ALA A 235 -5.53 12.24 -6.43
C ALA A 235 -5.85 13.10 -5.20
N ILE A 236 -6.95 12.82 -4.50
CA ILE A 236 -7.33 13.55 -3.28
C ILE A 236 -6.32 13.28 -2.16
N ILE A 237 -5.93 12.02 -1.96
CA ILE A 237 -4.96 11.63 -0.94
C ILE A 237 -3.62 12.34 -1.18
N ILE A 238 -3.16 12.44 -2.43
CA ILE A 238 -1.93 13.18 -2.78
C ILE A 238 -2.03 14.66 -2.41
N VAL A 239 -3.18 15.30 -2.66
CA VAL A 239 -3.42 16.70 -2.28
C VAL A 239 -3.38 16.87 -0.77
N LEU A 240 -4.05 15.99 -0.03
CA LEU A 240 -4.09 16.02 1.43
C LEU A 240 -2.72 15.77 2.05
N ASP A 241 -1.97 14.77 1.57
CA ASP A 241 -0.60 14.48 1.99
C ASP A 241 0.32 15.68 1.77
N THR A 242 0.30 16.24 0.55
CA THR A 242 1.12 17.41 0.21
C THR A 242 0.80 18.61 1.10
N ALA A 243 -0.49 18.84 1.38
CA ALA A 243 -0.92 19.93 2.25
C ALA A 243 -0.54 19.69 3.71
N LEU A 244 -0.72 18.47 4.22
CA LEU A 244 -0.34 18.11 5.59
C LEU A 244 1.16 18.31 5.81
N LEU A 245 2.00 17.87 4.87
CA LEU A 245 3.45 18.09 4.90
C LEU A 245 3.81 19.57 4.86
N ALA A 246 3.10 20.37 4.07
CA ALA A 246 3.31 21.81 4.03
C ALA A 246 2.93 22.49 5.35
N VAL A 247 1.79 22.13 5.95
CA VAL A 247 1.37 22.66 7.26
C VAL A 247 2.35 22.24 8.35
N LEU A 248 2.81 20.98 8.36
CA LEU A 248 3.86 20.50 9.27
C LEU A 248 5.13 21.32 9.17
N ALA A 249 5.60 21.60 7.95
CA ALA A 249 6.79 22.41 7.74
C ALA A 249 6.64 23.83 8.31
N VAL A 250 5.47 24.46 8.12
CA VAL A 250 5.19 25.80 8.69
C VAL A 250 5.08 25.76 10.21
N MET A 251 4.47 24.71 10.77
CA MET A 251 4.37 24.54 12.22
C MET A 251 5.74 24.33 12.88
N GLU A 252 6.67 23.67 12.20
CA GLU A 252 8.04 23.50 12.71
C GLU A 252 8.84 24.79 12.67
N GLU A 253 8.71 25.57 11.60
CA GLU A 253 9.26 26.93 11.53
C GLU A 253 8.72 27.79 12.68
N ALA A 254 7.40 27.76 12.92
CA ALA A 254 6.78 28.46 14.03
C ALA A 254 7.32 28.00 15.39
N ARG A 255 7.59 26.70 15.55
CA ARG A 255 8.17 26.15 16.77
C ARG A 255 9.61 26.61 16.99
N GLU A 256 10.41 26.71 15.93
CA GLU A 256 11.77 27.23 15.99
C GLU A 256 11.79 28.72 16.35
N GLU A 257 10.90 29.53 15.76
CA GLU A 257 10.78 30.96 16.05
C GLU A 257 10.30 31.26 17.47
N MET A 258 9.36 30.47 17.99
CA MET A 258 8.81 30.68 19.34
C MET A 258 9.75 30.20 20.45
N HIS A 259 10.93 29.63 20.12
CA HIS A 259 11.91 29.13 21.09
C HIS A 259 11.26 28.34 22.24
N ILE A 260 10.25 27.52 21.92
CA ILE A 260 9.58 26.68 22.91
C ILE A 260 10.57 25.57 23.28
N GLU A 261 11.38 25.83 24.30
CA GLU A 261 12.22 24.84 25.01
C GLU A 261 11.28 23.88 25.75
N GLY A 262 10.63 23.00 25.00
CA GLY A 262 9.62 22.09 25.54
C GLY A 262 9.28 20.99 24.55
N GLU A 263 9.41 19.76 25.04
CA GLU A 263 8.87 18.51 24.50
C GLU A 263 9.57 17.90 23.26
N GLU A 264 10.66 17.20 23.53
CA GLU A 264 11.25 16.20 22.63
C GLU A 264 10.20 15.18 22.09
N ALA A 265 9.11 14.94 22.83
CA ALA A 265 8.03 14.01 22.46
C ALA A 265 7.24 14.45 21.21
N GLU A 266 6.87 15.74 21.10
CA GLU A 266 6.18 16.25 19.90
C GLU A 266 7.11 16.28 18.69
N ALA A 267 8.40 16.53 18.91
CA ALA A 267 9.39 16.48 17.84
C ALA A 267 9.55 15.06 17.30
N GLU A 268 9.43 14.04 18.16
CA GLU A 268 9.45 12.64 17.77
C GLU A 268 8.20 12.26 16.96
N ALA A 269 7.01 12.71 17.37
CA ALA A 269 5.77 12.48 16.63
C ALA A 269 5.80 13.10 15.22
N GLY A 270 6.27 14.35 15.10
CA GLY A 270 6.42 15.03 13.80
C GLY A 270 7.45 14.36 12.89
N ARG A 271 8.56 13.84 13.44
CA ARG A 271 9.54 13.05 12.67
C ARG A 271 8.95 11.72 12.22
N ALA A 272 8.24 11.01 13.09
CA ALA A 272 7.61 9.73 12.77
C ALA A 272 6.58 9.89 11.65
N LEU A 273 5.77 10.95 11.70
CA LEU A 273 4.81 11.27 10.65
C LEU A 273 5.50 11.54 9.30
N ARG A 274 6.57 12.34 9.28
CA ARG A 274 7.32 12.64 8.05
C ARG A 274 8.02 11.44 7.43
N GLU A 275 8.64 10.60 8.25
CA GLU A 275 9.30 9.38 7.77
C GLU A 275 8.28 8.42 7.14
N LYS A 276 7.08 8.34 7.74
CA LYS A 276 5.98 7.53 7.23
C LYS A 276 5.39 8.07 5.92
N MET A 277 5.12 9.38 5.85
CA MET A 277 4.65 10.03 4.63
C MET A 277 5.68 9.90 3.49
N ARG A 278 6.97 10.07 3.79
CA ARG A 278 8.05 9.82 2.81
C ARG A 278 8.03 8.38 2.31
N SER A 279 7.89 7.41 3.21
CA SER A 279 7.81 5.99 2.83
C SER A 279 6.59 5.69 1.94
N LEU A 280 5.44 6.33 2.17
CA LEU A 280 4.24 6.15 1.36
C LEU A 280 4.41 6.73 -0.03
N ARG A 281 4.99 7.92 -0.12
CA ARG A 281 5.30 8.55 -1.40
C ARG A 281 6.24 7.70 -2.25
N GLU A 282 7.30 7.15 -1.65
CA GLU A 282 8.20 6.22 -2.34
C GLU A 282 7.47 4.96 -2.82
N GLN A 283 6.55 4.40 -2.01
CA GLN A 283 5.73 3.25 -2.41
C GLN A 283 4.80 3.59 -3.58
N LEU A 284 4.13 4.74 -3.55
CA LEU A 284 3.28 5.19 -4.65
C LEU A 284 4.06 5.40 -5.94
N GLU A 285 5.22 6.08 -5.88
CA GLU A 285 6.07 6.29 -7.05
C GLU A 285 6.61 4.97 -7.63
N THR A 286 6.95 4.00 -6.78
CA THR A 286 7.38 2.68 -7.27
C THR A 286 6.23 1.93 -7.95
N ARG A 287 5.01 1.99 -7.40
CA ARG A 287 3.83 1.37 -8.00
C ARG A 287 3.41 2.03 -9.31
N GLU A 288 3.50 3.35 -9.42
CA GLU A 288 3.26 4.06 -10.68
C GLU A 288 4.27 3.64 -11.77
N LYS A 289 5.56 3.56 -11.42
CA LYS A 289 6.60 3.10 -12.35
C LYS A 289 6.39 1.65 -12.80
N GLU A 290 5.95 0.76 -11.90
CA GLU A 290 5.62 -0.62 -12.23
C GLU A 290 4.39 -0.70 -13.16
N ARG A 291 3.37 0.13 -12.92
CA ARG A 291 2.17 0.22 -13.75
C ARG A 291 2.50 0.72 -15.15
N ASP A 292 3.29 1.79 -15.28
CA ASP A 292 3.71 2.34 -16.57
C ASP A 292 4.65 1.38 -17.32
N GLY A 293 5.57 0.72 -16.61
CA GLY A 293 6.44 -0.31 -17.20
C GLY A 293 5.66 -1.49 -17.79
N SER A 294 4.59 -1.93 -17.12
CA SER A 294 3.72 -3.00 -17.63
C SER A 294 2.96 -2.60 -18.90
N ARG A 295 2.59 -1.32 -19.02
CA ARG A 295 1.83 -0.78 -20.17
C ARG A 295 2.68 -0.67 -21.44
N ASP A 296 3.97 -0.39 -21.29
CA ASP A 296 4.91 -0.34 -22.42
C ASP A 296 5.31 -1.72 -22.94
N GLU A 297 5.40 -2.73 -22.05
CA GLU A 297 5.62 -4.12 -22.48
C GLU A 297 4.44 -4.69 -23.28
N GLU A 298 3.21 -4.29 -22.95
CA GLU A 298 2.01 -4.73 -23.69
C GLU A 298 1.94 -4.12 -25.09
N LYS A 299 2.33 -2.85 -25.25
CA LYS A 299 2.43 -2.19 -26.57
C LYS A 299 3.56 -2.76 -27.43
N GLY A 300 4.64 -3.25 -26.83
CA GLY A 300 5.78 -3.84 -27.54
C GLY A 300 5.48 -5.18 -28.23
N LYS A 301 4.54 -5.98 -27.70
CA LYS A 301 4.21 -7.32 -28.23
C LYS A 301 3.15 -7.31 -29.33
N GLY A 302 2.45 -6.20 -29.57
CA GLY A 302 1.38 -6.09 -30.58
C GLY A 302 1.83 -5.89 -32.03
N LYS A 303 3.13 -5.78 -32.34
CA LYS A 303 3.61 -5.33 -33.66
C LYS A 303 4.12 -6.42 -34.60
N GLY A 304 3.85 -7.69 -34.34
CA GLY A 304 4.41 -8.79 -35.15
C GLY A 304 3.43 -9.91 -35.40
N THR A 305 2.63 -9.79 -36.46
CA THR A 305 2.23 -10.84 -37.43
C THR A 305 0.92 -10.46 -38.12
N GLY A 306 0.92 -9.30 -38.80
CA GLY A 306 -0.06 -9.03 -39.86
C GLY A 306 0.28 -9.89 -41.07
N GLY A 307 -0.01 -11.18 -40.99
CA GLY A 307 -0.01 -12.08 -42.14
C GLY A 307 -1.11 -11.64 -43.10
N ALA A 308 -0.70 -11.17 -44.28
CA ALA A 308 -1.60 -10.86 -45.37
C ALA A 308 -2.26 -12.14 -45.89
N GLU A 309 -3.38 -12.55 -45.31
CA GLU A 309 -4.29 -13.49 -45.95
C GLU A 309 -5.05 -12.76 -47.06
N LYS A 310 -4.60 -12.97 -48.30
CA LYS A 310 -5.39 -12.73 -49.50
C LYS A 310 -6.64 -13.61 -49.44
N PHE A 311 -7.78 -13.03 -49.09
CA PHE A 311 -9.07 -13.60 -49.39
C PHE A 311 -9.39 -13.34 -50.87
N GLU A 312 -9.13 -14.33 -51.72
CA GLU A 312 -9.72 -14.41 -53.06
C GLU A 312 -11.20 -14.76 -52.88
N VAL A 313 -12.07 -13.78 -53.14
CA VAL A 313 -13.50 -13.99 -53.28
C VAL A 313 -13.76 -14.50 -54.70
N LEU A 314 -14.08 -15.78 -54.80
CA LEU A 314 -14.79 -16.36 -55.95
C LEU A 314 -16.28 -16.31 -55.65
N GLY A 315 -17.04 -15.64 -56.52
CA GLY A 315 -18.50 -15.55 -56.48
C GLY A 315 -19.01 -14.31 -57.18
#